data_AF-A0A2E4IE61-F1
#
_entry.id   AF-A0A2E4IE61-F1
#
_cell.length_a   1.000
_cell.length_b   1.000
_cell.length_c   1.000
_cell.angle_alpha   90.00
_cell.angle_beta   90.00
_cell.angle_gamma   90.00
#
_symmetry.space_group_name_H-M   'P 1'
#
loop_
_entity.id
_entity.type
_entity.pdbx_description
1 polymer ?
#
loop_
_entity_poly.entity_id
_entity_poly.type
_entity_poly.pdbx_seq_one_letter_code
_entity_poly.pdbx_strand_id
1 'polypeptide(L)'
;MNLQVEKKDKLPEIDRKVARKFLCKRIAELAQIHNFHYNRISIRKQKTRWGSCSTKNNINLNANLLHLPSELIDYVLLHELVHTRVKNHGEGFWKELDTVVPNARQVDQRLKNYQYCLL
;
A
#
# COMPACT_ATOMS: atom_id res chain seq x y z
N MET A 1 -16.12 5.45 -18.11
CA MET A 1 -14.85 5.46 -18.86
C MET A 1 -14.00 4.30 -18.35
N ASN A 2 -14.09 3.16 -19.03
CA ASN A 2 -13.37 1.94 -18.64
C ASN A 2 -11.91 2.09 -19.03
N LEU A 3 -11.05 2.39 -18.05
CA LEU A 3 -9.61 2.30 -18.22
C LEU A 3 -9.24 0.81 -18.14
N GLN A 4 -9.37 0.11 -19.26
CA GLN A 4 -8.65 -1.14 -19.47
C GLN A 4 -7.18 -0.78 -19.51
N VAL A 5 -6.46 -1.10 -18.43
CA VAL A 5 -5.02 -0.87 -18.36
C VAL A 5 -4.37 -1.87 -19.32
N GLU A 6 -3.93 -1.37 -20.47
CA GLU A 6 -3.14 -2.16 -21.42
C GLU A 6 -1.90 -2.70 -20.70
N LYS A 7 -1.78 -4.03 -20.67
CA LYS A 7 -0.57 -4.74 -20.20
C LYS A 7 0.59 -4.35 -21.13
N LYS A 8 1.35 -3.31 -20.79
CA LYS A 8 2.63 -3.01 -21.46
C LYS A 8 3.64 -4.11 -21.11
N ASP A 9 4.33 -4.63 -22.13
CA ASP A 9 5.32 -5.72 -22.02
C ASP A 9 6.48 -5.44 -21.04
N LYS A 10 6.73 -4.18 -20.67
CA LYS A 10 7.52 -3.77 -19.51
C LYS A 10 6.98 -2.48 -18.89
N LEU A 11 6.77 -2.50 -17.58
CA LEU A 11 6.47 -1.29 -16.81
C LEU A 11 7.70 -0.36 -16.79
N PRO A 12 7.50 0.98 -16.80
CA PRO A 12 8.63 1.91 -16.75
C PRO A 12 9.39 1.74 -15.44
N GLU A 13 10.71 1.91 -15.48
CA GLU A 13 11.50 1.80 -14.25
C GLU A 13 11.14 2.93 -13.27
N ILE A 14 10.89 2.56 -12.01
CA ILE A 14 10.69 3.53 -10.93
C ILE A 14 12.03 3.90 -10.30
N ASP A 15 12.31 5.21 -10.29
CA ASP A 15 13.36 5.80 -9.46
C ASP A 15 13.00 5.63 -7.97
N ARG A 16 13.86 4.87 -7.27
CA ARG A 16 13.71 4.58 -5.85
C ARG A 16 13.78 5.82 -4.96
N LYS A 17 14.48 6.88 -5.37
CA LYS A 17 14.52 8.16 -4.64
C LYS A 17 13.18 8.88 -4.76
N VAL A 18 12.60 8.91 -5.96
CA VAL A 18 11.26 9.47 -6.19
C VAL A 18 10.22 8.68 -5.40
N ALA A 19 10.23 7.35 -5.50
CA ALA A 19 9.33 6.48 -4.72
C ALA A 19 9.46 6.71 -3.22
N ARG A 20 10.69 6.82 -2.70
CA ARG A 20 10.93 7.14 -1.29
C ARG A 20 10.35 8.49 -0.89
N LYS A 21 10.63 9.54 -1.64
CA LYS A 21 10.12 10.88 -1.32
C LYS A 21 8.59 10.89 -1.28
N PHE A 22 7.96 10.31 -2.30
CA PHE A 22 6.50 10.27 -2.42
C PHE A 22 5.86 9.40 -1.33
N LEU A 23 6.25 8.13 -1.22
CA LEU A 23 5.62 7.17 -0.32
C LEU A 23 5.86 7.51 1.16
N CYS A 24 7.06 7.96 1.54
CA CYS A 24 7.32 8.37 2.92
C CYS A 24 6.51 9.61 3.31
N LYS A 25 6.34 10.57 2.39
CA LYS A 25 5.49 11.73 2.63
C LYS A 25 4.03 11.29 2.80
N ARG A 26 3.51 10.49 1.87
CA ARG A 26 2.11 10.10 1.86
C ARG A 26 1.71 9.23 3.05
N ILE A 27 2.54 8.25 3.43
CA ILE A 27 2.23 7.41 4.60
C ILE A 27 2.26 8.21 5.91
N ALA A 28 3.12 9.22 6.02
CA ALA A 28 3.16 10.10 7.17
C ALA A 28 1.89 10.96 7.27
N GLU A 29 1.41 11.52 6.15
CA GLU A 29 0.14 12.25 6.09
C GLU A 29 -1.04 11.37 6.53
N LEU A 30 -1.15 10.16 5.97
CA LEU A 30 -2.22 9.22 6.33
C LEU A 30 -2.14 8.78 7.78
N ALA A 31 -0.93 8.53 8.29
CA ALA A 31 -0.72 8.20 9.69
C ALA A 31 -1.17 9.34 10.61
N GLN A 32 -0.89 10.59 10.26
CA GLN A 32 -1.33 11.77 11.01
C GLN A 32 -2.85 11.93 10.97
N ILE A 33 -3.48 11.80 9.79
CA ILE A 33 -4.94 11.97 9.62
C ILE A 33 -5.71 10.93 10.45
N HIS A 34 -5.22 9.69 10.52
CA HIS A 34 -5.92 8.57 11.16
C HIS A 34 -5.30 8.15 12.51
N ASN A 35 -4.36 8.95 13.03
CA ASN A 35 -3.69 8.75 14.32
C ASN A 35 -2.94 7.40 14.46
N PHE A 36 -2.33 6.91 13.37
CA PHE A 36 -1.49 5.71 13.40
C PHE A 36 -0.06 6.03 13.82
N HIS A 37 0.59 5.07 14.44
CA HIS A 37 1.99 5.17 14.87
C HIS A 37 2.78 3.99 14.29
N TYR A 38 3.93 4.28 13.69
CA TYR A 38 4.86 3.28 13.16
C TYR A 38 6.29 3.61 13.58
N ASN A 39 7.18 2.63 13.48
CA ASN A 39 8.58 2.80 13.88
C ASN A 39 9.45 3.31 12.72
N ARG A 40 9.63 2.50 11.67
CA ARG A 40 10.49 2.82 10.53
C ARG A 40 9.81 2.49 9.20
N ILE A 41 10.00 3.36 8.21
CA ILE A 41 9.61 3.10 6.82
C ILE A 41 10.82 2.66 6.00
N SER A 42 10.59 1.75 5.06
CA SER A 42 11.63 1.22 4.18
C SER A 42 11.10 0.95 2.78
N ILE A 43 11.72 1.54 1.75
CA ILE A 43 11.35 1.30 0.35
C ILE A 43 12.13 0.11 -0.21
N ARG A 44 11.42 -0.84 -0.81
CA ARG A 44 11.95 -2.09 -1.39
C ARG A 44 11.39 -2.31 -2.80
N LYS A 45 11.98 -3.22 -3.57
CA LYS A 45 11.41 -3.74 -4.83
C LYS A 45 11.19 -5.24 -4.62
N GLN A 46 10.06 -5.60 -4.00
CA GLN A 46 9.75 -7.00 -3.67
C GLN A 46 8.92 -7.63 -4.77
N LYS A 47 9.16 -8.92 -5.08
CA LYS A 47 8.48 -9.60 -6.19
C LYS A 47 7.05 -10.07 -5.90
N THR A 48 6.66 -10.10 -4.62
CA THR A 48 5.45 -10.82 -4.19
C THR A 48 4.51 -10.03 -3.30
N ARG A 49 4.87 -8.79 -2.94
CA ARG A 49 4.04 -7.98 -2.03
C ARG A 49 4.17 -6.48 -2.28
N TRP A 50 3.08 -5.78 -2.03
CA TRP A 50 2.99 -4.32 -2.09
C TRP A 50 3.56 -3.63 -0.84
N GLY A 51 3.45 -4.29 0.30
CA GLY A 51 3.99 -3.84 1.57
C GLY A 51 4.13 -4.97 2.57
N SER A 52 4.63 -4.63 3.76
CA SER A 52 4.54 -5.49 4.94
C SER A 52 4.81 -4.69 6.21
N CYS A 53 4.16 -5.05 7.30
CA CYS A 53 4.38 -4.49 8.63
C CYS A 53 4.90 -5.56 9.60
N SER A 54 5.98 -5.27 10.33
CA SER A 54 6.54 -6.19 11.32
C SER A 54 5.82 -6.12 12.67
N THR A 55 6.11 -7.06 13.57
CA THR A 55 5.64 -7.01 14.96
C THR A 55 6.14 -5.77 15.71
N LYS A 56 7.28 -5.20 15.30
CA LYS A 56 7.85 -3.94 15.82
C LYS A 56 7.34 -2.68 15.11
N ASN A 57 6.27 -2.79 14.31
CA ASN A 57 5.68 -1.71 13.52
C ASN A 57 6.67 -1.06 12.54
N ASN A 58 7.63 -1.83 12.00
CA ASN A 58 8.41 -1.40 10.84
C ASN A 58 7.63 -1.72 9.58
N ILE A 59 7.45 -0.73 8.70
CA ILE A 59 6.71 -0.89 7.45
C ILE A 59 7.69 -0.89 6.28
N ASN A 60 7.61 -1.93 5.45
CA ASN A 60 8.22 -1.93 4.13
C ASN A 60 7.15 -1.58 3.09
N LEU A 61 7.51 -0.72 2.15
CA LEU A 61 6.67 -0.35 1.01
C LEU A 61 7.39 -0.70 -0.28
N ASN A 62 6.65 -1.23 -1.25
CA ASN A 62 7.18 -1.52 -2.56
C ASN A 62 7.23 -0.24 -3.41
N ALA A 63 8.37 0.03 -4.05
CA ALA A 63 8.49 1.14 -4.99
C ALA A 63 7.46 1.04 -6.12
N ASN A 64 7.12 -0.18 -6.55
CA ASN A 64 6.13 -0.44 -7.61
C ASN A 64 4.71 0.04 -7.27
N LEU A 65 4.44 0.47 -6.04
CA LEU A 65 3.23 1.21 -5.70
C LEU A 65 3.01 2.42 -6.61
N LEU A 66 4.07 3.07 -7.12
CA LEU A 66 3.93 4.21 -8.03
C LEU A 66 3.34 3.85 -9.41
N HIS A 67 3.15 2.56 -9.71
CA HIS A 67 2.39 2.11 -10.89
C HIS A 67 0.88 2.01 -10.64
N LEU A 68 0.43 2.18 -9.40
CA LEU A 68 -0.96 2.07 -9.05
C LEU A 68 -1.66 3.43 -9.16
N PRO A 69 -2.97 3.45 -9.46
CA PRO A 69 -3.84 4.57 -9.16
C PRO A 69 -3.67 5.05 -7.71
N SER A 70 -3.76 6.36 -7.48
CA SER A 70 -3.50 6.97 -6.17
C SER A 70 -4.34 6.38 -5.05
N GLU A 71 -5.60 6.03 -5.32
CA GLU A 71 -6.49 5.42 -4.33
C GLU A 71 -6.03 4.01 -3.91
N LEU A 72 -5.40 3.26 -4.82
CA LEU A 72 -4.83 1.95 -4.51
C LEU A 72 -3.49 2.07 -3.78
N ILE A 73 -2.72 3.14 -4.03
CA ILE A 73 -1.56 3.46 -3.21
C ILE A 73 -2.02 3.71 -1.78
N ASP A 74 -2.95 4.63 -1.56
CA ASP A 74 -3.45 4.98 -0.23
C ASP A 74 -4.04 3.76 0.49
N TYR A 75 -4.78 2.91 -0.22
CA TYR A 75 -5.25 1.63 0.31
C TYR A 75 -4.12 0.76 0.87
N VAL A 76 -3.04 0.55 0.12
CA VAL A 76 -1.91 -0.26 0.62
C VAL A 76 -1.23 0.43 1.80
N LEU A 77 -1.06 1.74 1.77
CA LEU A 77 -0.44 2.47 2.89
C LEU A 77 -1.29 2.32 4.17
N LEU A 78 -2.61 2.49 4.07
CA LEU A 78 -3.54 2.30 5.18
C LEU A 78 -3.60 0.85 5.64
N HIS A 79 -3.53 -0.11 4.72
CA HIS A 79 -3.42 -1.54 5.04
C HIS A 79 -2.20 -1.83 5.95
N GLU A 80 -1.03 -1.30 5.59
CA GLU A 80 0.18 -1.48 6.41
C GLU A 80 0.12 -0.71 7.74
N LEU A 81 -0.55 0.45 7.77
CA LEU A 81 -0.78 1.21 8.99
C LEU A 81 -1.75 0.49 9.94
N VAL A 82 -2.82 -0.12 9.43
CA VAL A 82 -3.75 -0.94 10.24
C VAL A 82 -3.00 -2.10 10.89
N HIS A 83 -2.02 -2.69 10.21
CA HIS A 83 -1.15 -3.70 10.81
C HIS A 83 -0.35 -3.23 12.02
N THR A 84 -0.23 -1.93 12.28
CA THR A 84 0.39 -1.41 13.52
C THR A 84 -0.48 -1.65 14.75
N ARG A 85 -1.80 -1.82 14.57
CA ARG A 85 -2.80 -2.10 15.62
C ARG A 85 -3.29 -3.56 15.56
N VAL A 86 -3.51 -4.12 14.37
CA VAL A 86 -4.05 -5.49 14.18
C VAL A 86 -3.18 -6.30 13.23
N LYS A 87 -2.47 -7.31 13.76
CA LYS A 87 -1.42 -8.02 13.00
C LYS A 87 -1.91 -9.00 11.93
N ASN A 88 -3.11 -9.56 12.09
CA ASN A 88 -3.63 -10.62 11.23
C ASN A 88 -4.89 -10.14 10.51
N HIS A 89 -5.11 -10.57 9.26
CA HIS A 89 -6.26 -10.19 8.40
C HIS A 89 -7.62 -10.78 8.80
N GLY A 90 -7.84 -11.03 10.09
CA GLY A 90 -9.13 -11.48 10.62
C GLY A 90 -10.18 -10.37 10.64
N GLU A 91 -11.33 -10.64 11.25
CA GLU A 91 -12.45 -9.69 11.32
C GLU A 91 -12.04 -8.32 11.89
N GLY A 92 -11.27 -8.30 12.97
CA GLY A 92 -10.80 -7.06 13.59
C GLY A 92 -9.95 -6.19 12.66
N PHE A 93 -9.18 -6.80 11.75
CA PHE A 93 -8.39 -6.06 10.77
C PHE A 93 -9.29 -5.39 9.75
N TRP A 94 -10.25 -6.12 9.19
CA TRP A 94 -11.17 -5.57 8.20
C TRP A 94 -12.06 -4.48 8.81
N LYS A 95 -12.52 -4.68 10.05
CA LYS A 95 -13.27 -3.67 10.79
C LYS A 95 -12.45 -2.38 10.96
N GLU A 96 -11.19 -2.50 11.38
CA GLU A 96 -10.30 -1.34 11.53
C GLU A 96 -10.04 -0.66 10.19
N LEU A 97 -9.76 -1.44 9.14
CA LEU A 97 -9.48 -0.91 7.81
C LEU A 97 -10.70 -0.21 7.20
N ASP A 98 -11.91 -0.72 7.41
CA ASP A 98 -13.16 -0.07 6.94
C ASP A 98 -13.41 1.29 7.61
N THR A 99 -12.81 1.58 8.78
CA THR A 99 -12.90 2.91 9.41
C THR A 99 -12.10 3.98 8.66
N VAL A 100 -11.08 3.57 7.88
CA VAL A 100 -10.17 4.48 7.18
C VAL A 100 -10.23 4.34 5.66
N VAL A 101 -10.71 3.20 5.16
CA VAL A 101 -11.00 2.95 3.74
C VAL A 101 -12.41 2.38 3.61
N PRO A 102 -13.41 3.19 3.25
CA PRO A 102 -14.74 2.67 2.97
C PRO A 102 -14.72 1.61 1.88
N ASN A 103 -15.44 0.50 2.07
CA ASN A 103 -15.48 -0.65 1.17
C ASN A 103 -14.11 -1.30 0.93
N ALA A 104 -13.27 -1.43 1.96
CA ALA A 104 -11.88 -1.90 1.85
C ALA A 104 -11.75 -3.23 1.09
N ARG A 105 -12.69 -4.16 1.30
CA ARG A 105 -12.72 -5.46 0.60
C ARG A 105 -12.90 -5.32 -0.92
N GLN A 106 -13.68 -4.35 -1.39
CA GLN A 106 -13.84 -4.12 -2.84
C GLN A 106 -12.56 -3.53 -3.43
N VAL A 107 -11.90 -2.64 -2.68
CA VAL A 107 -10.61 -2.07 -3.07
C VAL A 107 -9.52 -3.15 -3.11
N ASP A 108 -9.53 -4.10 -2.18
CA ASP A 108 -8.65 -5.27 -2.19
C ASP A 108 -8.80 -6.10 -3.46
N GLN A 109 -10.04 -6.37 -3.87
CA GLN A 109 -10.31 -7.11 -5.10
C GLN A 109 -9.82 -6.34 -6.33
N ARG A 110 -10.00 -5.01 -6.37
CA ARG A 110 -9.46 -4.16 -7.45
C ARG A 110 -7.93 -4.21 -7.50
N LEU A 111 -7.25 -4.24 -6.34
CA LEU A 111 -5.79 -4.31 -6.26
C LEU A 111 -5.23 -5.59 -6.90
N LYS A 112 -5.96 -6.71 -6.86
CA LYS A 112 -5.52 -7.97 -7.49
C LYS A 112 -5.29 -7.85 -9.00
N ASN A 113 -6.03 -6.95 -9.67
CA ASN A 113 -5.85 -6.69 -11.09
C ASN A 113 -4.49 -6.06 -11.43
N TYR A 114 -3.77 -5.53 -10.44
CA TYR A 114 -2.47 -4.89 -10.60
C TYR A 114 -1.29 -5.77 -10.18
N GLN A 115 -1.51 -7.04 -9.83
CA GLN A 115 -0.43 -7.94 -9.41
C GLN A 115 0.72 -8.05 -10.44
N TYR A 116 0.44 -7.80 -11.71
CA TYR A 116 1.46 -7.74 -12.77
C TYR A 116 2.50 -6.63 -12.56
N CYS A 117 2.25 -5.61 -11.72
CA CYS A 117 3.28 -4.62 -11.37
C CYS A 117 4.23 -5.08 -10.26
N LEU A 118 4.06 -6.27 -9.69
CA LEU A 118 5.00 -6.84 -8.71
C LEU A 118 6.11 -7.68 -9.36
N LEU A 119 6.11 -7.84 -10.69
CA LEU A 119 7.09 -8.65 -11.43
C LEU A 119 8.53 -8.12 -11.33
#